data_AF-A0A1F6MDK8-F1
#
_entry.id   AF-A0A1F6MDK8-F1
#
_cell.length_a   1.000
_cell.length_b   1.000
_cell.length_c   1.000
_cell.angle_alpha   90.00
_cell.angle_beta   90.00
_cell.angle_gamma   90.00
#
_symmetry.space_group_name_H-M   'P 1'
#
loop_
_entity.id
_entity.type
_entity.pdbx_description
1 polymer ?
#
loop_
_entity_poly.entity_id
_entity_poly.type
_entity_poly.pdbx_seq_one_letter_code
_entity_poly.pdbx_strand_id
1 'polypeptide(L)'
;MNKLISLGISAVMLGSMVAPALAETTSTTTNTTTTPIVTTNTLKDLRDKIKEKREEVREDIKTMKDQLKEKKDESKSKKDERRDKNLEKRKIKEAAQKAYREAIKKAQEIREVAYKAARATLKVALEKAKANKSREEAKAAHKAFRDTKHAADKAFRAAREAAWNTYKAATK
;
A
#
# COMPACT_ATOMS: atom_id res chain seq x y z
N MET A 1 -27.42 -15.07 -6.79
CA MET A 1 -26.99 -16.36 -7.34
C MET A 1 -26.23 -16.10 -8.63
N ASN A 2 -24.92 -16.38 -8.67
CA ASN A 2 -24.22 -16.86 -9.86
C ASN A 2 -22.91 -17.53 -9.39
N LYS A 3 -22.69 -18.70 -9.95
CA LYS A 3 -21.76 -19.76 -9.54
C LYS A 3 -20.47 -19.70 -10.37
N LEU A 4 -19.38 -20.19 -9.77
CA LEU A 4 -18.20 -20.84 -10.37
C LEU A 4 -17.26 -19.89 -11.16
N ILE A 5 -15.93 -20.04 -11.21
CA ILE A 5 -15.14 -21.27 -11.35
C ILE A 5 -13.77 -21.09 -10.63
N SER A 6 -13.38 -22.13 -9.91
CA SER A 6 -12.07 -22.38 -9.30
C SER A 6 -11.23 -23.24 -10.24
N LEU A 7 -9.97 -22.87 -10.50
CA LEU A 7 -8.87 -23.68 -11.03
C LEU A 7 -7.58 -22.86 -10.78
N GLY A 8 -6.55 -23.28 -10.04
CA GLY A 8 -6.03 -24.61 -9.83
C GLY A 8 -4.65 -24.71 -10.51
N ILE A 9 -3.63 -24.02 -10.01
CA ILE A 9 -2.25 -24.16 -10.51
C ILE A 9 -1.54 -25.20 -9.63
N SER A 10 -1.60 -26.45 -10.07
CA SER A 10 -0.74 -27.54 -9.59
C SER A 10 0.66 -27.37 -10.16
N ALA A 11 1.63 -27.08 -9.30
CA ALA A 11 3.05 -27.21 -9.61
C ALA A 11 3.47 -28.68 -9.45
N VAL A 12 3.66 -29.37 -10.57
CA VAL A 12 4.27 -30.70 -10.59
C VAL A 12 5.78 -30.54 -10.76
N MET A 13 6.50 -30.97 -9.74
CA MET A 13 7.94 -31.21 -9.72
C MET A 13 8.30 -32.41 -10.62
N LEU A 14 9.34 -32.28 -11.45
CA LEU A 14 10.15 -33.36 -12.01
C LEU A 14 11.58 -32.78 -12.07
N GLY A 15 12.58 -33.23 -11.29
CA GLY A 15 12.94 -34.63 -10.99
C GLY A 15 13.80 -35.13 -12.15
N SER A 16 15.11 -34.87 -12.14
CA SER A 16 16.17 -35.84 -11.80
C SER A 16 16.48 -36.87 -12.90
N MET A 17 17.74 -36.82 -13.36
CA MET A 17 18.52 -37.93 -13.97
C MET A 17 18.04 -38.37 -15.37
N VAL A 18 18.90 -38.60 -16.34
CA VAL A 18 19.76 -39.78 -16.47
C VAL A 18 20.78 -39.50 -17.58
N ALA A 19 22.06 -39.76 -17.31
CA ALA A 19 23.05 -40.02 -18.35
C ALA A 19 22.97 -41.50 -18.77
N PRO A 20 22.96 -41.84 -20.07
CA PRO A 20 23.29 -43.19 -20.50
C PRO A 20 24.73 -43.24 -21.00
N ALA A 21 25.55 -43.99 -20.27
CA ALA A 21 26.73 -44.63 -20.81
C ALA A 21 26.28 -45.65 -21.89
N LEU A 22 26.90 -45.62 -23.06
CA LEU A 22 26.74 -46.68 -24.06
C LEU A 22 27.89 -47.68 -23.90
N ALA A 23 27.51 -48.90 -23.54
CA ALA A 23 28.37 -50.07 -23.47
C ALA A 23 28.71 -50.60 -24.88
N GLU A 24 29.86 -51.27 -24.94
CA GLU A 24 30.41 -51.99 -26.07
C GLU A 24 29.49 -53.13 -26.52
N THR A 25 29.35 -53.31 -27.84
CA THR A 25 29.08 -54.61 -28.46
C THR A 25 29.92 -54.73 -29.72
N THR A 26 30.77 -55.75 -29.76
CA THR A 26 31.55 -56.19 -30.91
C THR A 26 30.63 -56.93 -31.89
N SER A 27 30.72 -56.62 -33.18
CA SER A 27 30.46 -57.55 -34.30
C SER A 27 30.97 -56.95 -35.61
N THR A 28 31.94 -57.64 -36.20
CA THR A 28 32.53 -57.38 -37.51
C THR A 28 31.49 -57.61 -38.61
N THR A 29 31.24 -56.61 -39.45
CA THR A 29 30.67 -56.81 -40.79
C THR A 29 31.30 -55.79 -41.72
N THR A 30 32.22 -56.28 -42.55
CA THR A 30 32.73 -55.58 -43.73
C THR A 30 31.57 -55.24 -44.66
N ASN A 31 31.17 -53.97 -44.68
CA ASN A 31 30.40 -53.39 -45.76
C ASN A 31 31.10 -52.11 -46.19
N THR A 32 31.78 -52.20 -47.33
CA THR A 32 32.26 -51.09 -48.15
C THR A 32 31.09 -50.16 -48.39
N THR A 33 30.93 -49.16 -47.53
CA THR A 33 29.91 -48.13 -47.67
C THR A 33 30.64 -46.86 -47.99
N THR A 34 30.57 -46.52 -49.27
CA THR A 34 30.92 -45.24 -49.87
C THR A 34 30.62 -44.12 -48.88
N THR A 35 31.66 -43.52 -48.32
CA THR A 35 31.50 -42.21 -47.68
C THR A 35 30.92 -41.31 -48.76
N PRO A 36 29.77 -40.64 -48.54
CA PRO A 36 29.39 -39.59 -49.46
C PRO A 36 30.56 -38.62 -49.45
N ILE A 37 31.23 -38.48 -50.58
CA ILE A 37 32.14 -37.37 -50.82
C ILE A 37 31.24 -36.15 -50.75
N VAL A 38 31.12 -35.60 -49.54
CA VAL A 38 30.54 -34.28 -49.28
C VAL A 38 31.46 -33.35 -50.04
N THR A 39 31.08 -33.06 -51.28
CA THR A 39 31.83 -32.17 -52.15
C THR A 39 32.01 -30.86 -51.39
N THR A 40 33.19 -30.27 -51.48
CA THR A 40 33.58 -29.05 -50.77
C THR A 40 32.52 -27.93 -50.85
N ASN A 41 31.71 -27.92 -51.92
CA ASN A 41 30.56 -27.05 -52.12
C ASN A 41 29.42 -27.27 -51.11
N THR A 42 29.03 -28.53 -50.83
CA THR A 42 27.97 -28.85 -49.86
C THR A 42 28.37 -28.54 -48.41
N LEU A 43 29.67 -28.68 -48.10
CA LEU A 43 30.26 -28.27 -46.81
C LEU A 43 30.28 -26.74 -46.64
N LYS A 44 30.47 -26.00 -47.73
CA LYS A 44 30.45 -24.53 -47.76
C LYS A 44 29.04 -23.98 -47.54
N ASP A 45 28.05 -24.53 -48.24
CA ASP A 45 26.62 -24.18 -48.05
C ASP A 45 26.14 -24.44 -46.62
N LEU A 46 26.52 -25.57 -46.02
CA LEU A 46 26.20 -25.85 -44.62
C LEU A 46 26.87 -24.84 -43.68
N ARG A 47 28.11 -24.43 -43.96
CA ARG A 47 28.85 -23.46 -43.16
C ARG A 47 28.23 -22.07 -43.23
N ASP A 48 27.76 -21.68 -44.40
CA ASP A 48 27.11 -20.38 -44.62
C ASP A 48 25.72 -20.36 -43.97
N LYS A 49 24.92 -21.43 -44.08
CA LYS A 49 23.67 -21.60 -43.31
C LYS A 49 23.88 -21.57 -41.79
N ILE A 50 24.97 -22.15 -41.30
CA ILE A 50 25.31 -22.12 -39.86
C ILE A 50 25.71 -20.71 -39.43
N LYS A 51 26.43 -19.94 -40.26
CA LYS A 51 26.77 -18.54 -39.96
C LYS A 51 25.53 -17.66 -39.92
N GLU A 52 24.65 -17.79 -40.91
CA GLU A 52 23.39 -17.05 -40.97
C GLU A 52 22.53 -17.34 -39.74
N LYS A 53 22.32 -18.62 -39.39
CA LYS A 53 21.61 -18.99 -38.15
C LYS A 53 22.29 -18.50 -36.87
N ARG A 54 23.63 -18.41 -36.84
CA ARG A 54 24.36 -17.86 -35.70
C ARG A 54 24.15 -16.36 -35.56
N GLU A 55 24.09 -15.63 -36.67
CA GLU A 55 23.77 -14.21 -36.67
C GLU A 55 22.32 -13.97 -36.27
N GLU A 56 21.38 -14.78 -36.77
CA GLU A 56 19.96 -14.75 -36.38
C GLU A 56 19.78 -14.98 -34.87
N VAL A 57 20.39 -16.04 -34.33
CA VAL A 57 20.37 -16.32 -32.88
C VAL A 57 21.02 -15.18 -32.07
N ARG A 58 22.06 -14.53 -32.61
CA ARG A 58 22.74 -13.43 -31.94
C ARG A 58 21.87 -12.17 -31.88
N GLU A 59 21.15 -11.86 -32.95
CA GLU A 59 20.14 -10.80 -33.02
C GLU A 59 18.96 -11.08 -32.07
N ASP A 60 18.46 -12.32 -32.05
CA ASP A 60 17.39 -12.75 -31.14
C ASP A 60 17.79 -12.60 -29.67
N ILE A 61 19.00 -13.04 -29.30
CA ILE A 61 19.52 -12.89 -27.93
C ILE A 61 19.64 -11.41 -27.56
N LYS A 62 20.07 -10.56 -28.48
CA LYS A 62 20.19 -9.11 -28.25
C LYS A 62 18.81 -8.51 -28.00
N THR A 63 17.85 -8.80 -28.87
CA THR A 63 16.46 -8.37 -28.76
C THR A 63 15.83 -8.84 -27.45
N MET A 64 16.05 -10.10 -27.06
CA MET A 64 15.58 -10.63 -25.77
C MET A 64 16.19 -9.89 -24.57
N LYS A 65 17.50 -9.59 -24.60
CA LYS A 65 18.16 -8.82 -23.53
C LYS A 65 17.61 -7.42 -23.40
N ASP A 66 17.36 -6.75 -24.52
CA ASP A 66 16.82 -5.39 -24.54
C ASP A 66 15.37 -5.39 -23.99
N GLN A 67 14.53 -6.34 -24.42
CA GLN A 67 13.18 -6.52 -23.87
C GLN A 67 13.18 -6.84 -22.36
N LEU A 68 14.13 -7.65 -21.88
CA LEU A 68 14.28 -7.96 -20.44
C LEU A 68 14.66 -6.73 -19.64
N LYS A 69 15.55 -5.90 -20.17
CA LYS A 69 15.98 -4.66 -19.54
C LYS A 69 14.83 -3.66 -19.48
N GLU A 70 14.10 -3.48 -20.57
CA GLU A 70 12.93 -2.61 -20.65
C GLU A 70 11.84 -3.02 -19.64
N LYS A 71 11.50 -4.32 -19.57
CA LYS A 71 10.55 -4.84 -18.57
C LYS A 71 11.03 -4.62 -17.13
N LYS A 72 12.33 -4.72 -16.88
CA LYS A 72 12.92 -4.48 -15.55
C LYS A 72 12.81 -3.01 -15.15
N ASP A 73 13.08 -2.10 -16.07
CA ASP A 73 13.01 -0.66 -15.83
C ASP A 73 11.54 -0.20 -15.68
N GLU A 74 10.62 -0.74 -16.47
CA GLU A 74 9.18 -0.50 -16.32
C GLU A 74 8.66 -1.01 -14.96
N SER A 75 9.10 -2.20 -14.54
CA SER A 75 8.74 -2.77 -13.23
C SER A 75 9.27 -1.92 -12.07
N LYS A 76 10.50 -1.41 -12.17
CA LYS A 76 11.07 -0.47 -11.19
C LYS A 76 10.27 0.83 -11.14
N SER A 77 9.99 1.44 -12.29
CA SER A 77 9.20 2.67 -12.37
C SER A 77 7.82 2.51 -11.70
N LYS A 78 7.10 1.41 -12.00
CA LYS A 78 5.82 1.09 -11.34
C LYS A 78 5.96 0.89 -9.83
N LYS A 79 7.06 0.32 -9.36
CA LYS A 79 7.33 0.13 -7.92
C LYS A 79 7.60 1.46 -7.22
N ASP A 80 8.38 2.33 -7.84
CA ASP A 80 8.70 3.64 -7.29
C ASP A 80 7.45 4.54 -7.26
N GLU A 81 6.64 4.53 -8.33
CA GLU A 81 5.38 5.27 -8.37
C GLU A 81 4.40 4.81 -7.27
N ARG A 82 4.33 3.49 -6.99
CA ARG A 82 3.54 2.96 -5.87
C ARG A 82 4.10 3.40 -4.51
N ARG A 83 5.43 3.43 -4.37
CA ARG A 83 6.09 3.87 -3.14
C ARG A 83 5.79 5.35 -2.87
N ASP A 84 5.88 6.19 -3.88
CA ASP A 84 5.65 7.64 -3.75
C ASP A 84 4.19 7.93 -3.43
N LYS A 85 3.24 7.28 -4.11
CA LYS A 85 1.81 7.35 -3.77
C LYS A 85 1.53 6.93 -2.33
N ASN A 86 2.20 5.88 -1.83
CA ASN A 86 2.05 5.43 -0.45
C ASN A 86 2.67 6.41 0.55
N LEU A 87 3.83 7.00 0.24
CA LEU A 87 4.46 8.03 1.06
C LEU A 87 3.61 9.29 1.15
N GLU A 88 3.02 9.72 0.04
CA GLU A 88 2.11 10.86 0.00
C GLU A 88 0.85 10.60 0.85
N LYS A 89 0.19 9.45 0.66
CA LYS A 89 -0.94 9.03 1.51
C LYS A 89 -0.59 9.02 2.99
N ARG A 90 0.61 8.55 3.34
CA ARG A 90 1.10 8.54 4.72
C ARG A 90 1.27 9.96 5.26
N LYS A 91 1.90 10.86 4.50
CA LYS A 91 2.07 12.28 4.89
C LYS A 91 0.72 12.96 5.10
N ILE A 92 -0.25 12.74 4.21
CA ILE A 92 -1.61 13.27 4.34
C ILE A 92 -2.26 12.75 5.64
N LYS A 93 -2.16 11.44 5.91
CA LYS A 93 -2.72 10.84 7.12
C LYS A 93 -2.07 11.37 8.40
N GLU A 94 -0.76 11.54 8.42
CA GLU A 94 -0.03 12.12 9.55
C GLU A 94 -0.43 13.59 9.79
N ALA A 95 -0.52 14.39 8.72
CA ALA A 95 -0.98 15.78 8.79
C ALA A 95 -2.42 15.89 9.29
N ALA A 96 -3.34 15.07 8.75
CA ALA A 96 -4.72 15.02 9.18
C ALA A 96 -4.86 14.60 10.64
N GLN A 97 -4.06 13.61 11.09
CA GLN A 97 -4.04 13.17 12.48
C GLN A 97 -3.56 14.27 13.43
N LYS A 98 -2.52 15.02 13.03
CA LYS A 98 -2.02 16.16 13.81
C LYS A 98 -3.08 17.25 13.92
N ALA A 99 -3.70 17.66 12.81
CA ALA A 99 -4.77 18.64 12.79
C ALA A 99 -5.97 18.22 13.66
N TYR A 100 -6.37 16.94 13.61
CA TYR A 100 -7.42 16.39 14.49
C TYR A 100 -7.10 16.54 15.97
N ARG A 101 -5.87 16.19 16.38
CA ARG A 101 -5.43 16.30 17.78
C ARG A 101 -5.41 17.76 18.24
N GLU A 102 -4.89 18.67 17.42
CA GLU A 102 -4.84 20.09 17.72
C GLU A 102 -6.25 20.70 17.85
N ALA A 103 -7.18 20.31 16.98
CA ALA A 103 -8.58 20.73 17.06
C ALA A 103 -9.25 20.28 18.36
N ILE A 104 -9.04 19.03 18.78
CA ILE A 104 -9.55 18.51 20.06
C ILE A 104 -8.94 19.26 21.23
N LYS A 105 -7.63 19.50 21.21
CA LYS A 105 -6.95 20.23 22.27
C LYS A 105 -7.53 21.64 22.44
N LYS A 106 -7.69 22.38 21.34
CA LYS A 106 -8.32 23.71 21.34
C LYS A 106 -9.76 23.66 21.87
N ALA A 107 -10.55 22.69 21.43
CA ALA A 107 -11.91 22.52 21.91
C ALA A 107 -11.98 22.22 23.42
N GLN A 108 -11.02 21.43 23.93
CA GLN A 108 -10.90 21.15 25.36
C GLN A 108 -10.51 22.38 26.16
N GLU A 109 -9.54 23.16 25.68
CA GLU A 109 -9.12 24.42 26.30
C GLU A 109 -10.31 25.40 26.41
N ILE A 110 -11.09 25.56 25.33
CA ILE A 110 -12.29 26.40 25.33
C ILE A 110 -13.31 25.91 26.37
N ARG A 111 -13.54 24.59 26.45
CA ARG A 111 -14.44 23.99 27.45
C ARG A 111 -13.97 24.29 28.88
N GLU A 112 -12.68 24.17 29.15
CA GLU A 112 -12.12 24.44 30.48
C GLU A 112 -12.19 25.92 30.84
N VAL A 113 -11.95 26.83 29.89
CA VAL A 113 -12.15 28.27 30.08
C VAL A 113 -13.60 28.58 30.40
N ALA A 114 -14.56 27.99 29.66
CA ALA A 114 -15.98 28.15 29.93
C ALA A 114 -16.35 27.65 31.34
N TYR A 115 -15.77 26.53 31.79
CA TYR A 115 -16.00 26.00 33.14
C TYR A 115 -15.43 26.90 34.23
N LYS A 116 -14.22 27.44 34.03
CA LYS A 116 -13.60 28.39 34.97
C LYS A 116 -14.44 29.66 35.09
N ALA A 117 -14.88 30.21 33.96
CA ALA A 117 -15.77 31.37 33.93
C ALA A 117 -17.11 31.08 34.64
N ALA A 118 -17.75 29.95 34.34
CA ALA A 118 -19.01 29.55 34.95
C ALA A 118 -18.88 29.31 36.47
N ARG A 119 -17.74 28.82 36.95
CA ARG A 119 -17.47 28.68 38.40
C ARG A 119 -17.29 30.04 39.06
N ALA A 120 -16.60 30.97 38.41
CA ALA A 120 -16.43 32.32 38.94
C ALA A 120 -17.78 33.06 39.05
N THR A 121 -18.63 32.96 38.02
CA THR A 121 -19.98 33.55 38.05
C THR A 121 -20.86 32.89 39.11
N LEU A 122 -20.80 31.56 39.25
CA LEU A 122 -21.48 30.84 40.34
C LEU A 122 -21.06 31.35 41.71
N LYS A 123 -19.76 31.52 41.95
CA LYS A 123 -19.24 32.02 43.24
C LYS A 123 -19.81 33.39 43.56
N VAL A 124 -19.75 34.34 42.62
CA VAL A 124 -20.29 35.70 42.81
C VAL A 124 -21.80 35.67 43.06
N ALA A 125 -22.54 34.88 42.28
CA ALA A 125 -23.99 34.75 42.43
C ALA A 125 -24.38 34.12 43.78
N LEU A 126 -23.62 33.14 44.28
CA LEU A 126 -23.85 32.54 45.59
C LEU A 126 -23.55 33.52 46.73
N GLU A 127 -22.50 34.33 46.63
CA GLU A 127 -22.23 35.37 47.64
C GLU A 127 -23.35 36.42 47.66
N LYS A 128 -23.88 36.82 46.48
CA LYS A 128 -25.05 37.70 46.39
C LYS A 128 -26.30 37.07 47.01
N ALA A 129 -26.57 35.80 46.70
CA ALA A 129 -27.71 35.08 47.25
C ALA A 129 -27.62 34.94 48.79
N LYS A 130 -26.42 34.73 49.34
CA LYS A 130 -26.19 34.73 50.79
C LYS A 130 -26.45 36.11 51.40
N ALA A 131 -25.94 37.18 50.80
CA ALA A 131 -26.18 38.55 51.26
C ALA A 131 -27.67 38.89 51.30
N ASN A 132 -28.43 38.40 50.31
CA ASN A 132 -29.88 38.58 50.21
C ASN A 132 -30.70 37.55 51.01
N LYS A 133 -30.06 36.57 51.68
CA LYS A 133 -30.71 35.41 52.32
C LYS A 133 -31.70 34.68 51.40
N SER A 134 -31.45 34.67 50.09
CA SER A 134 -32.37 34.15 49.08
C SER A 134 -31.97 32.75 48.64
N ARG A 135 -32.80 31.75 49.02
CA ARG A 135 -32.62 30.36 48.59
C ARG A 135 -32.90 30.17 47.10
N GLU A 136 -33.84 30.93 46.55
CA GLU A 136 -34.20 30.85 45.14
C GLU A 136 -33.09 31.40 44.23
N GLU A 137 -32.43 32.49 44.64
CA GLU A 137 -31.24 33.00 43.93
C GLU A 137 -30.09 31.98 43.93
N ALA A 138 -29.87 31.29 45.05
CA ALA A 138 -28.84 30.25 45.13
C ALA A 138 -29.15 29.05 44.21
N LYS A 139 -30.42 28.59 44.17
CA LYS A 139 -30.86 27.53 43.25
C LYS A 139 -30.70 27.97 41.79
N ALA A 140 -31.09 29.20 41.47
CA ALA A 140 -30.97 29.76 40.12
C ALA A 140 -29.49 29.82 39.67
N ALA A 141 -28.58 30.23 40.56
CA ALA A 141 -27.14 30.24 40.29
C ALA A 141 -26.60 28.82 39.97
N HIS A 142 -26.97 27.82 40.77
CA HIS A 142 -26.59 26.43 40.52
C HIS A 142 -27.19 25.86 39.23
N LYS A 143 -28.41 26.26 38.87
CA LYS A 143 -29.04 25.87 37.61
C LYS A 143 -28.28 26.50 36.43
N ALA A 144 -28.01 27.80 36.47
CA ALA A 144 -27.26 28.51 35.44
C ALA A 144 -25.86 27.91 35.21
N PHE A 145 -25.16 27.53 36.30
CA PHE A 145 -23.88 26.81 36.19
C PHE A 145 -24.04 25.45 35.48
N ARG A 146 -25.05 24.65 35.85
CA ARG A 146 -25.31 23.35 35.21
C ARG A 146 -25.66 23.49 33.73
N ASP A 147 -26.49 24.47 33.39
CA ASP A 147 -26.89 24.75 32.00
C ASP A 147 -25.67 25.16 31.17
N THR A 148 -24.81 26.03 31.72
CA THR A 148 -23.55 26.44 31.06
C THR A 148 -22.59 25.27 30.89
N LYS A 149 -22.46 24.42 31.92
CA LYS A 149 -21.63 23.21 31.87
C LYS A 149 -22.09 22.29 30.74
N HIS A 150 -23.39 22.02 30.69
CA HIS A 150 -23.99 21.17 29.67
C HIS A 150 -23.82 21.75 28.26
N ALA A 151 -23.98 23.06 28.09
CA ALA A 151 -23.76 23.73 26.81
C ALA A 151 -22.32 23.59 26.33
N ALA A 152 -21.33 23.78 27.20
CA ALA A 152 -19.92 23.62 26.86
C ALA A 152 -19.54 22.15 26.55
N ASP A 153 -20.08 21.17 27.28
CA ASP A 153 -19.91 19.75 26.93
C ASP A 153 -20.52 19.42 25.56
N LYS A 154 -21.71 19.94 25.25
CA LYS A 154 -22.36 19.76 23.94
C LYS A 154 -21.51 20.37 22.82
N ALA A 155 -21.00 21.58 23.01
CA ALA A 155 -20.13 22.25 22.05
C ALA A 155 -18.82 21.46 21.83
N PHE A 156 -18.21 20.94 22.89
CA PHE A 156 -17.01 20.10 22.79
C PHE A 156 -17.26 18.81 22.00
N ARG A 157 -18.38 18.12 22.24
CA ARG A 157 -18.76 16.92 21.48
C ARG A 157 -18.96 17.23 19.99
N ALA A 158 -19.70 18.29 19.68
CA ALA A 158 -19.90 18.72 18.30
C ALA A 158 -18.58 19.07 17.60
N ALA A 159 -17.68 19.78 18.27
CA ALA A 159 -16.35 20.10 17.75
C ALA A 159 -15.50 18.83 17.51
N ARG A 160 -15.56 17.86 18.42
CA ARG A 160 -14.86 16.57 18.28
C ARG A 160 -15.40 15.77 17.09
N GLU A 161 -16.72 15.71 16.93
CA GLU A 161 -17.37 15.03 15.80
C GLU A 161 -17.01 15.70 14.47
N ALA A 162 -17.04 17.04 14.41
CA ALA A 162 -16.63 17.78 13.23
C ALA A 162 -15.17 17.51 12.87
N ALA A 163 -14.26 17.54 13.86
CA ALA A 163 -12.84 17.22 13.66
C ALA A 163 -12.63 15.77 13.20
N TRP A 164 -13.42 14.82 13.70
CA TRP A 164 -13.35 13.42 13.27
C TRP A 164 -13.83 13.24 11.84
N ASN A 165 -14.90 13.92 11.45
CA ASN A 165 -15.44 13.86 10.10
C ASN A 165 -14.45 14.45 9.08
N THR A 166 -13.79 15.56 9.41
CA THR A 166 -12.74 16.14 8.55
C THR A 166 -11.51 15.24 8.46
N TYR A 167 -11.06 14.64 9.58
CA TYR A 167 -10.00 13.62 9.56
C TYR A 167 -10.36 12.45 8.63
N LYS A 168 -11.55 11.88 8.80
CA LYS A 168 -12.01 10.75 7.99
C LYS A 168 -12.09 11.10 6.51
N ALA A 169 -12.56 12.31 6.18
CA ALA A 169 -12.60 12.79 4.80
C ALA A 169 -11.21 12.96 4.19
N ALA A 170 -10.24 13.47 4.96
CA ALA A 170 -8.87 13.67 4.52
C ALA A 170 -8.06 12.36 4.35
N THR A 171 -8.47 11.28 5.02
CA THR A 171 -7.74 9.99 5.00
C THR A 171 -8.41 8.89 4.17
N LYS A 172 -9.51 9.19 3.48
CA LYS A 172 -10.13 8.29 2.50
C LYS A 172 -9.30 8.25 1.22
#